data_AF-A0A2A4ESX0-F1
#
_entry.id   AF-A0A2A4ESX0-F1
#
_cell.length_a   1.000
_cell.length_b   1.000
_cell.length_c   1.000
_cell.angle_alpha   90.00
_cell.angle_beta   90.00
_cell.angle_gamma   90.00
#
_symmetry.space_group_name_H-M   'P 1'
#
loop_
_entity.id
_entity.type
_entity.pdbx_description
1 polymer ?
#
loop_
_entity_poly.entity_id
_entity_poly.type
_entity_poly.pdbx_seq_one_letter_code
_entity_poly.pdbx_strand_id
1 'polypeptide(L)'
;MNLDQERQAIREELKSLRESGARRQDLSLHACKRLFFDLGIRPSMAAVRDLTQTGSASDIPKDIDSFWERIRSTSQTRVGAGAIPEALEARAGELLGALFDEALNQARATLDTERSEMHAELAAAKQAVREAEIRREASDEAVQRSEDRAQAASERIRALEAGIAAANTHGAVHHEGLQTAVRRLEAENETLQKRLDTEQSTNAALRDRIDALHVEMRQSTEHYAQQIKDAIAEAERRVKPMLVELDSLRSMAATYQAGVRDNSRKEFDFIQQLAAAKARGDRLDAQLREQSDEIDRLTQETVQLHAQQGIDANVGGLLWSLASAGRLSAGELARIGTAADGHVALPLHCPKCSEGEPELSQVDHRYELFCPECEHTSGPGDSRLEAVTRFISAAIDTSAA
;
A
#
# COMPACT_ATOMS: atom_id res chain seq x y z
N MET A 1 88.81 -40.25 -94.14
CA MET A 1 87.69 -40.63 -95.02
C MET A 1 87.19 -41.99 -94.58
N ASN A 2 85.89 -42.23 -94.63
CA ASN A 2 85.34 -43.53 -94.23
C ASN A 2 85.69 -44.58 -95.31
N LEU A 3 86.05 -45.82 -94.93
CA LEU A 3 86.42 -46.90 -95.87
C LEU A 3 85.36 -47.12 -96.96
N ASP A 4 84.09 -46.88 -96.63
CA ASP A 4 82.97 -46.97 -97.58
C ASP A 4 82.96 -45.84 -98.62
N GLN A 5 83.44 -44.64 -98.27
CA GLN A 5 83.56 -43.52 -99.21
C GLN A 5 84.66 -43.79 -100.24
N GLU A 6 85.78 -44.37 -99.81
CA GLU A 6 86.89 -44.73 -100.70
C GLU A 6 86.51 -45.88 -101.64
N ARG A 7 85.78 -46.89 -101.13
CA ARG A 7 85.22 -47.95 -101.98
C ARG A 7 84.25 -47.40 -103.03
N GLN A 8 83.44 -46.42 -102.67
CA GLN A 8 82.50 -45.78 -103.59
C GLN A 8 83.23 -44.98 -104.68
N ALA A 9 84.27 -44.22 -104.31
CA ALA A 9 85.12 -43.53 -105.27
C ALA A 9 85.81 -44.50 -106.26
N ILE A 10 86.32 -45.63 -105.76
CA ILE A 10 86.93 -46.67 -106.61
C ILE A 10 85.89 -47.26 -107.58
N ARG A 11 84.63 -47.47 -107.15
CA ARG A 11 83.57 -47.94 -108.05
C ARG A 11 83.25 -46.92 -109.15
N GLU A 12 83.23 -45.63 -108.83
CA GLU A 12 83.01 -44.54 -109.79
C GLU A 12 84.17 -44.42 -110.80
N GLU A 13 85.42 -44.55 -110.34
CA GLU A 13 86.60 -44.64 -111.21
C GLU A 13 86.54 -45.86 -112.15
N LEU A 14 86.18 -47.03 -111.62
CA LEU A 14 86.04 -48.24 -112.44
C LEU A 14 84.88 -48.13 -113.43
N LYS A 15 83.82 -47.38 -113.10
CA LYS A 15 82.70 -47.10 -113.99
C LYS A 15 83.12 -46.17 -115.13
N SER A 16 83.87 -45.10 -114.85
CA SER A 16 84.39 -44.20 -115.90
C SER A 16 85.42 -44.88 -116.81
N LEU A 17 86.26 -45.76 -116.25
CA LEU A 17 87.17 -46.62 -117.02
C LEU A 17 86.41 -47.59 -117.94
N ARG A 18 85.27 -48.11 -117.47
CA ARG A 18 84.40 -48.97 -118.29
C ARG A 18 83.73 -48.19 -119.41
N GLU A 19 83.24 -46.99 -119.14
CA GLU A 19 82.61 -46.10 -120.13
C GLU A 19 83.61 -45.62 -121.20
N SER A 20 84.89 -45.49 -120.85
CA SER A 20 85.98 -45.19 -121.80
C SER A 20 86.50 -46.41 -122.59
N GLY A 21 85.92 -47.60 -122.38
CA GLY A 21 86.21 -48.80 -123.18
C GLY A 21 87.36 -49.67 -122.68
N ALA A 22 87.78 -49.54 -121.41
CA ALA A 22 88.84 -50.37 -120.84
C ALA A 22 88.49 -51.88 -120.86
N ARG A 23 89.50 -52.73 -121.09
CA ARG A 23 89.30 -54.18 -121.09
C ARG A 23 89.06 -54.69 -119.67
N ARG A 24 88.35 -55.81 -119.56
CA ARG A 24 88.02 -56.44 -118.26
C ARG A 24 89.24 -56.75 -117.38
N GLN A 25 90.36 -57.15 -117.99
CA GLN A 25 91.60 -57.41 -117.25
C GLN A 25 92.16 -56.12 -116.64
N ASP A 26 92.10 -55.00 -117.38
CA ASP A 26 92.59 -53.71 -116.91
C ASP A 26 91.74 -53.20 -115.73
N LEU A 27 90.43 -53.41 -115.77
CA LEU A 27 89.53 -53.11 -114.64
C LEU A 27 89.87 -53.94 -113.39
N SER A 28 90.15 -55.24 -113.57
CA SER A 28 90.48 -56.15 -112.46
C SER A 28 91.85 -55.81 -111.84
N LEU A 29 92.86 -55.50 -112.68
CA LEU A 29 94.17 -55.05 -112.22
C LEU A 29 94.12 -53.68 -111.56
N HIS A 30 93.31 -52.74 -112.07
CA HIS A 30 93.10 -51.43 -111.45
C HIS A 30 92.44 -51.57 -110.08
N ALA A 31 91.41 -52.39 -109.96
CA ALA A 31 90.77 -52.70 -108.68
C ALA A 31 91.77 -53.33 -107.69
N CYS A 32 92.60 -54.28 -108.13
CA CYS A 32 93.65 -54.88 -107.28
C CYS A 32 94.64 -53.83 -106.76
N LYS A 33 95.06 -52.89 -107.63
CA LYS A 33 95.95 -51.79 -107.24
C LYS A 33 95.31 -50.89 -106.18
N ARG A 34 94.08 -50.44 -106.40
CA ARG A 34 93.41 -49.52 -105.47
C ARG A 34 93.10 -50.20 -104.12
N LEU A 35 92.64 -51.45 -104.15
CA LEU A 35 92.45 -52.26 -102.94
C LEU A 35 93.74 -52.40 -102.12
N PHE A 36 94.86 -52.71 -102.79
CA PHE A 36 96.11 -52.99 -102.11
C PHE A 36 96.84 -51.71 -101.64
N PHE A 37 96.98 -50.70 -102.49
CA PHE A 37 97.76 -49.51 -102.19
C PHE A 37 96.99 -48.43 -101.42
N ASP A 38 95.70 -48.26 -101.70
CA ASP A 38 94.93 -47.19 -101.04
C ASP A 38 94.23 -47.69 -99.79
N LEU A 39 93.62 -48.88 -99.84
CA LEU A 39 92.85 -49.43 -98.71
C LEU A 39 93.66 -50.38 -97.81
N GLY A 40 94.87 -50.80 -98.23
CA GLY A 40 95.64 -51.81 -97.52
C GLY A 40 94.97 -53.19 -97.46
N ILE A 41 93.94 -53.43 -98.28
CA ILE A 41 93.17 -54.68 -98.30
C ILE A 41 93.78 -55.62 -99.34
N ARG A 42 94.08 -56.86 -98.93
CA ARG A 42 94.55 -57.90 -99.86
C ARG A 42 93.49 -58.17 -100.95
N PRO A 43 93.81 -58.01 -102.25
CA PRO A 43 92.87 -58.31 -103.32
C PRO A 43 92.43 -59.77 -103.27
N SER A 44 91.12 -59.98 -103.17
CA SER A 44 90.48 -61.29 -103.19
C SER A 44 89.44 -61.34 -104.29
N MET A 45 89.08 -62.56 -104.70
CA MET A 45 88.04 -62.80 -105.69
C MET A 45 86.74 -62.04 -105.41
N ALA A 46 86.29 -62.07 -104.16
CA ALA A 46 85.06 -61.41 -103.74
C ALA A 46 85.20 -59.88 -103.80
N ALA A 47 86.30 -59.33 -103.29
CA ALA A 47 86.52 -57.88 -103.23
C ALA A 47 86.70 -57.26 -104.62
N VAL A 48 87.43 -57.92 -105.52
CA VAL A 48 87.62 -57.44 -106.89
C VAL A 48 86.30 -57.54 -107.67
N ARG A 49 85.55 -58.64 -107.53
CA ARG A 49 84.24 -58.80 -108.19
C ARG A 49 83.21 -57.78 -107.71
N ASP A 50 83.21 -57.44 -106.43
CA ASP A 50 82.30 -56.45 -105.85
C ASP A 50 82.55 -55.03 -106.41
N LEU A 51 83.81 -54.69 -106.69
CA LEU A 51 84.20 -53.40 -107.26
C LEU A 51 84.04 -53.36 -108.78
N THR A 52 84.44 -54.42 -109.50
CA THR A 52 84.39 -54.43 -110.96
C THR A 52 83.03 -54.84 -111.51
N GLN A 53 82.17 -55.50 -110.72
CA GLN A 53 80.85 -56.05 -111.12
C GLN A 53 80.86 -56.86 -112.44
N THR A 54 82.04 -57.29 -112.91
CA THR A 54 82.29 -57.87 -114.23
C THR A 54 83.44 -58.88 -114.13
N GLY A 55 83.26 -60.05 -114.76
CA GLY A 55 84.26 -61.13 -114.78
C GLY A 55 83.70 -62.49 -114.36
N SER A 56 84.19 -63.55 -115.01
CA SER A 56 83.91 -64.95 -114.63
C SER A 56 84.68 -65.35 -113.37
N ALA A 57 84.15 -66.33 -112.64
CA ALA A 57 84.78 -66.95 -111.48
C ALA A 57 86.18 -67.54 -111.79
N SER A 58 86.51 -67.79 -113.07
CA SER A 58 87.76 -68.39 -113.51
C SER A 58 88.89 -67.41 -113.85
N ASP A 59 88.60 -66.14 -114.17
CA ASP A 59 89.64 -65.23 -114.70
C ASP A 59 89.99 -64.06 -113.79
N ILE A 60 89.13 -63.71 -112.82
CA ILE A 60 89.52 -62.79 -111.73
C ILE A 60 90.70 -63.35 -110.89
N PRO A 61 90.82 -64.68 -110.59
CA PRO A 61 91.98 -65.20 -109.87
C PRO A 61 93.26 -65.04 -110.68
N LYS A 62 93.20 -65.30 -112.00
CA LYS A 62 94.36 -65.15 -112.91
C LYS A 62 94.87 -63.71 -112.96
N ASP A 63 93.95 -62.74 -112.96
CA ASP A 63 94.31 -61.32 -112.94
C ASP A 63 94.91 -60.91 -111.58
N ILE A 64 94.40 -61.44 -110.46
CA ILE A 64 94.98 -61.27 -109.12
C ILE A 64 96.40 -61.88 -109.06
N ASP A 65 96.58 -63.09 -109.61
CA ASP A 65 97.88 -63.76 -109.66
C ASP A 65 98.87 -62.98 -110.53
N SER A 66 98.43 -62.48 -111.68
CA SER A 66 99.24 -61.63 -112.56
C SER A 66 99.62 -60.31 -111.87
N PHE A 67 98.71 -59.73 -111.09
CA PHE A 67 99.00 -58.56 -110.25
C PHE A 67 100.08 -58.88 -109.20
N TRP A 68 99.94 -59.99 -108.48
CA TRP A 68 100.91 -60.39 -107.47
C TRP A 68 102.26 -60.78 -108.05
N GLU A 69 102.28 -61.44 -109.20
CA GLU A 69 103.51 -61.77 -109.92
C GLU A 69 104.23 -60.51 -110.38
N ARG A 70 103.47 -59.50 -110.86
CA ARG A 70 104.01 -58.19 -111.24
C ARG A 70 104.51 -57.39 -110.03
N ILE A 71 103.83 -57.44 -108.88
CA ILE A 71 104.34 -56.83 -107.65
C ILE A 71 105.60 -57.55 -107.18
N ARG A 72 105.58 -58.88 -107.12
CA ARG A 72 106.74 -59.68 -106.71
C ARG A 72 107.95 -59.47 -107.63
N SER A 73 107.74 -59.33 -108.93
CA SER A 73 108.84 -59.05 -109.88
C SER A 73 109.37 -57.62 -109.76
N THR A 74 108.53 -56.66 -109.37
CA THR A 74 108.94 -55.26 -109.19
C THR A 74 109.54 -54.99 -107.80
N SER A 75 109.13 -55.74 -106.77
CA SER A 75 109.58 -55.55 -105.38
C SER A 75 110.70 -56.51 -104.95
N GLN A 76 111.18 -57.38 -105.83
CA GLN A 76 112.32 -58.25 -105.52
C GLN A 76 113.63 -57.49 -105.70
N THR A 77 114.23 -57.05 -104.59
CA THR A 77 115.68 -57.20 -104.44
C THR A 77 115.96 -58.71 -104.39
N ARG A 78 116.37 -59.29 -105.52
CA ARG A 78 116.84 -60.69 -105.58
C ARG A 78 118.05 -60.84 -104.66
N VAL A 79 117.83 -61.31 -103.43
CA VAL A 79 118.85 -62.12 -102.75
C VAL A 79 118.74 -63.48 -103.41
N GLY A 80 119.68 -63.78 -104.31
CA GLY A 80 119.66 -64.99 -105.12
C GLY A 80 119.52 -66.24 -104.27
N ALA A 81 118.78 -67.23 -104.77
CA ALA A 81 118.72 -68.58 -104.20
C ALA A 81 120.13 -69.19 -104.19
N GLY A 82 120.80 -69.02 -103.07
CA GLY A 82 122.09 -69.59 -102.69
C GLY A 82 122.14 -69.52 -101.18
N ALA A 83 122.71 -70.53 -100.53
CA ALA A 83 122.88 -70.53 -99.08
C ALA A 83 123.45 -69.17 -98.64
N ILE A 84 122.74 -68.49 -97.73
CA ILE A 84 123.22 -67.23 -97.15
C ILE A 84 124.58 -67.58 -96.53
N PRO A 85 125.66 -66.84 -96.87
CA PRO A 85 126.96 -67.10 -96.25
C PRO A 85 126.83 -67.11 -94.72
N GLU A 86 127.41 -68.09 -94.03
CA GLU A 86 127.25 -68.25 -92.56
C GLU A 86 127.55 -66.96 -91.78
N ALA A 87 128.50 -66.14 -92.27
CA ALA A 87 128.83 -64.85 -91.69
C ALA A 87 127.69 -63.81 -91.78
N LEU A 88 126.87 -63.86 -92.83
CA LEU A 88 125.68 -63.01 -92.97
C LEU A 88 124.49 -63.58 -92.19
N GLU A 89 124.33 -64.90 -92.13
CA GLU A 89 123.30 -65.56 -91.33
C GLU A 89 123.51 -65.32 -89.84
N ALA A 90 124.73 -65.46 -89.34
CA ALA A 90 125.08 -65.16 -87.95
C ALA A 90 124.80 -63.68 -87.60
N ARG A 91 125.20 -62.74 -88.45
CA ARG A 91 124.94 -61.30 -88.24
C ARG A 91 123.45 -60.97 -88.30
N ALA A 92 122.69 -61.62 -89.17
CA ALA A 92 121.24 -61.45 -89.24
C ALA A 92 120.55 -62.04 -87.99
N GLY A 93 121.01 -63.20 -87.50
CA GLY A 93 120.53 -63.81 -86.26
C GLY A 93 120.83 -62.94 -85.03
N GLU A 94 122.04 -62.38 -84.93
CA GLU A 94 122.41 -61.43 -83.87
C GLU A 94 121.55 -60.17 -83.91
N LEU A 95 121.32 -59.59 -85.10
CA LEU A 95 120.45 -58.43 -85.27
C LEU A 95 119.00 -58.74 -84.89
N LEU A 96 118.47 -59.90 -85.32
CA LEU A 96 117.11 -60.34 -84.97
C LEU A 96 116.97 -60.60 -83.47
N GLY A 97 117.99 -61.19 -82.83
CA GLY A 97 118.04 -61.37 -81.38
C GLY A 97 118.02 -60.04 -80.64
N ALA A 98 118.87 -59.09 -81.04
CA ALA A 98 118.90 -57.75 -80.45
C ALA A 98 117.56 -56.99 -80.64
N LEU A 99 116.94 -57.10 -81.82
CA LEU A 99 115.61 -56.53 -82.07
C LEU A 99 114.52 -57.18 -81.21
N PHE A 100 114.58 -58.50 -81.01
CA PHE A 100 113.63 -59.22 -80.17
C PHE A 100 113.78 -58.84 -78.70
N ASP A 101 115.01 -58.73 -78.19
CA ASP A 101 115.27 -58.31 -76.82
C ASP A 101 114.83 -56.86 -76.58
N GLU A 102 115.09 -55.95 -77.54
CA GLU A 102 114.60 -54.58 -77.46
C GLU A 102 113.07 -54.50 -77.49
N ALA A 103 112.42 -55.30 -78.35
CA ALA A 103 110.96 -55.39 -78.40
C ALA A 103 110.36 -55.95 -77.09
N LEU A 104 111.00 -56.96 -76.48
CA LEU A 104 110.60 -57.49 -75.18
C LEU A 104 110.77 -56.47 -74.06
N ASN A 105 111.88 -55.72 -74.05
CA ASN A 105 112.12 -54.68 -73.07
C ASN A 105 111.10 -53.54 -73.19
N GLN A 106 110.79 -53.10 -74.41
CA GLN A 106 109.73 -52.12 -74.65
C GLN A 106 108.37 -52.65 -74.22
N ALA A 107 108.00 -53.88 -74.58
CA ALA A 107 106.73 -54.48 -74.18
C ALA A 107 106.58 -54.59 -72.66
N ARG A 108 107.66 -54.93 -71.93
CA ARG A 108 107.67 -54.94 -70.46
C ARG A 108 107.51 -53.54 -69.88
N ALA A 109 108.25 -52.57 -70.40
CA ALA A 109 108.16 -51.18 -69.95
C ALA A 109 106.76 -50.58 -70.19
N THR A 110 106.15 -50.86 -71.35
CA THR A 110 104.78 -50.45 -71.64
C THR A 110 103.79 -51.13 -70.70
N LEU A 111 103.91 -52.45 -70.48
CA LEU A 111 103.03 -53.18 -69.56
C LEU A 111 103.13 -52.67 -68.11
N ASP A 112 104.33 -52.38 -67.64
CA ASP A 112 104.53 -51.84 -66.28
C ASP A 112 103.98 -50.41 -66.16
N THR A 113 104.10 -49.61 -67.22
CA THR A 113 103.48 -48.28 -67.31
C THR A 113 101.95 -48.38 -67.25
N GLU A 114 101.34 -49.21 -68.11
CA GLU A 114 99.89 -49.47 -68.13
C GLU A 114 99.39 -49.98 -66.77
N ARG A 115 100.13 -50.89 -66.13
CA ARG A 115 99.79 -51.36 -64.77
C ARG A 115 99.80 -50.23 -63.75
N SER A 116 100.81 -49.37 -63.80
CA SER A 116 100.92 -48.23 -62.90
C SER A 116 99.78 -47.23 -63.10
N GLU A 117 99.40 -46.96 -64.35
CA GLU A 117 98.28 -46.09 -64.72
C GLU A 117 96.95 -46.70 -64.25
N MET A 118 96.69 -47.98 -64.51
CA MET A 118 95.50 -48.69 -64.04
C MET A 118 95.39 -48.70 -62.50
N HIS A 119 96.51 -48.87 -61.79
CA HIS A 119 96.51 -48.78 -60.33
C HIS A 119 96.22 -47.36 -59.83
N ALA A 120 96.75 -46.33 -60.50
CA ALA A 120 96.48 -44.94 -60.18
C ALA A 120 95.01 -44.58 -60.43
N GLU A 121 94.43 -45.00 -61.56
CA GLU A 121 93.02 -44.82 -61.90
C GLU A 121 92.11 -45.54 -60.90
N LEU A 122 92.43 -46.78 -60.53
CA LEU A 122 91.68 -47.54 -59.54
C LEU A 122 91.72 -46.86 -58.15
N ALA A 123 92.87 -46.31 -57.76
CA ALA A 123 93.00 -45.56 -56.51
C ALA A 123 92.17 -44.26 -56.55
N ALA A 124 92.24 -43.52 -57.66
CA ALA A 124 91.46 -42.30 -57.85
C ALA A 124 89.94 -42.59 -57.86
N ALA A 125 89.51 -43.65 -58.53
CA ALA A 125 88.11 -44.07 -58.56
C ALA A 125 87.61 -44.47 -57.16
N LYS A 126 88.41 -45.25 -56.39
CA LYS A 126 88.07 -45.61 -55.00
C LYS A 126 87.96 -44.39 -54.10
N GLN A 127 88.84 -43.40 -54.27
CA GLN A 127 88.77 -42.15 -53.51
C GLN A 127 87.52 -41.34 -53.88
N ALA A 128 87.20 -41.22 -55.17
CA ALA A 128 86.00 -40.53 -55.65
C ALA A 128 84.70 -41.18 -55.13
N VAL A 129 84.65 -42.52 -55.07
CA VAL A 129 83.52 -43.25 -54.48
C VAL A 129 83.36 -42.94 -52.99
N ARG A 130 84.45 -42.99 -52.21
CA ARG A 130 84.40 -42.66 -50.77
C ARG A 130 83.95 -41.22 -50.54
N GLU A 131 84.45 -40.27 -51.34
CA GLU A 131 84.03 -38.87 -51.25
C GLU A 131 82.56 -38.67 -51.66
N ALA A 132 82.06 -39.45 -52.62
CA ALA A 132 80.64 -39.45 -52.97
C ALA A 132 79.77 -40.04 -51.85
N GLU A 133 80.21 -41.13 -51.20
CA GLU A 133 79.54 -41.73 -50.05
C GLU A 133 79.46 -40.76 -48.87
N ILE A 134 80.58 -40.14 -48.50
CA ILE A 134 80.62 -39.13 -47.41
C ILE A 134 79.68 -37.96 -47.72
N ARG A 135 79.69 -37.46 -48.97
CA ARG A 135 78.79 -36.35 -49.37
C ARG A 135 77.33 -36.77 -49.31
N ARG A 136 77.01 -37.99 -49.74
CA ARG A 136 75.66 -38.55 -49.68
C ARG A 136 75.20 -38.67 -48.23
N GLU A 137 76.00 -39.27 -47.35
CA GLU A 137 75.67 -39.39 -45.92
C GLU A 137 75.43 -38.03 -45.28
N ALA A 138 76.29 -37.04 -45.56
CA ALA A 138 76.11 -35.68 -45.06
C ALA A 138 74.82 -35.01 -45.58
N SER A 139 74.45 -35.26 -46.85
CA SER A 139 73.18 -34.81 -47.43
C SER A 139 71.97 -35.51 -46.81
N ASP A 140 72.02 -36.83 -46.65
CA ASP A 140 70.94 -37.63 -46.07
C ASP A 140 70.68 -37.19 -44.61
N GLU A 141 71.73 -36.97 -43.82
CA GLU A 141 71.59 -36.40 -42.48
C GLU A 141 71.02 -34.97 -42.48
N ALA A 142 71.40 -34.13 -43.45
CA ALA A 142 70.87 -32.78 -43.56
C ALA A 142 69.38 -32.79 -43.90
N VAL A 143 68.95 -33.69 -44.78
CA VAL A 143 67.54 -33.93 -45.11
C VAL A 143 66.79 -34.40 -43.87
N GLN A 144 67.28 -35.44 -43.17
CA GLN A 144 66.64 -35.94 -41.95
C GLN A 144 66.47 -34.83 -40.90
N ARG A 145 67.52 -34.05 -40.63
CA ARG A 145 67.43 -32.90 -39.70
C ARG A 145 66.41 -31.86 -40.15
N SER A 146 66.23 -31.67 -41.45
CA SER A 146 65.23 -30.73 -41.99
C SER A 146 63.81 -31.27 -41.86
N GLU A 147 63.62 -32.57 -42.07
CA GLU A 147 62.33 -33.26 -41.93
C GLU A 147 61.89 -33.28 -40.46
N ASP A 148 62.79 -33.59 -39.53
CA ASP A 148 62.52 -33.54 -38.09
C ASP A 148 62.08 -32.13 -37.65
N ARG A 149 62.75 -31.09 -38.17
CA ARG A 149 62.38 -29.69 -37.90
C ARG A 149 61.02 -29.34 -38.50
N ALA A 150 60.72 -29.81 -39.71
CA ALA A 150 59.44 -29.57 -40.37
C ALA A 150 58.28 -30.29 -39.65
N GLN A 151 58.52 -31.50 -39.16
CA GLN A 151 57.56 -32.24 -38.35
C GLN A 151 57.29 -31.53 -37.02
N ALA A 152 58.35 -31.14 -36.29
CA ALA A 152 58.21 -30.40 -35.05
C ALA A 152 57.49 -29.04 -35.25
N ALA A 153 57.75 -28.35 -36.36
CA ALA A 153 57.03 -27.12 -36.71
C ALA A 153 55.55 -27.40 -37.00
N SER A 154 55.24 -28.47 -37.74
CA SER A 154 53.86 -28.87 -38.05
C SER A 154 53.07 -29.25 -36.80
N GLU A 155 53.69 -29.94 -35.84
CA GLU A 155 53.09 -30.25 -34.54
C GLU A 155 52.80 -28.99 -33.72
N ARG A 156 53.73 -28.02 -33.71
CA ARG A 156 53.51 -26.71 -33.07
C ARG A 156 52.37 -25.95 -33.72
N ILE A 157 52.28 -25.94 -35.05
CA ILE A 157 51.18 -25.30 -35.78
C ILE A 157 49.85 -25.93 -35.37
N ARG A 158 49.74 -27.26 -35.38
CA ARG A 158 48.52 -27.97 -34.95
C ARG A 158 48.13 -27.65 -33.50
N ALA A 159 49.12 -27.59 -32.59
CA ALA A 159 48.87 -27.22 -31.20
C ALA A 159 48.37 -25.78 -31.06
N LEU A 160 48.95 -24.83 -31.82
CA LEU A 160 48.52 -23.44 -31.85
C LEU A 160 47.13 -23.29 -32.46
N GLU A 161 46.82 -23.98 -33.56
CA GLU A 161 45.49 -24.00 -34.18
C GLU A 161 44.43 -24.54 -33.23
N ALA A 162 44.72 -25.63 -32.51
CA ALA A 162 43.85 -26.16 -31.47
C ALA A 162 43.66 -25.16 -30.32
N GLY A 163 44.72 -24.47 -29.91
CA GLY A 163 44.65 -23.40 -28.90
C GLY A 163 43.78 -22.21 -29.34
N ILE A 164 43.91 -21.77 -30.60
CA ILE A 164 43.09 -20.70 -31.17
C ILE A 164 41.62 -21.13 -31.27
N ALA A 165 41.35 -22.36 -31.73
CA ALA A 165 39.98 -22.89 -31.79
C ALA A 165 39.33 -22.95 -30.38
N ALA A 166 40.09 -23.41 -29.38
CA ALA A 166 39.65 -23.40 -27.99
C ALA A 166 39.41 -21.97 -27.47
N ALA A 167 40.32 -21.03 -27.72
CA ALA A 167 40.15 -19.64 -27.29
C ALA A 167 38.93 -18.97 -27.95
N ASN A 168 38.71 -19.22 -29.25
CA ASN A 168 37.57 -18.68 -29.98
C ASN A 168 36.24 -19.25 -29.48
N THR A 169 36.16 -20.54 -29.19
CA THR A 169 34.95 -21.16 -28.64
C THR A 169 34.64 -20.64 -27.24
N HIS A 170 35.64 -20.54 -26.36
CA HIS A 170 35.46 -19.92 -25.04
C HIS A 170 35.05 -18.44 -25.17
N GLY A 171 35.69 -17.69 -26.06
CA GLY A 171 35.35 -16.30 -26.34
C GLY A 171 33.91 -16.12 -26.83
N ALA A 172 33.45 -16.98 -27.73
CA ALA A 172 32.07 -16.97 -28.24
C ALA A 172 31.06 -17.27 -27.13
N VAL A 173 31.29 -18.32 -26.33
CA VAL A 173 30.42 -18.68 -25.20
C VAL A 173 30.39 -17.57 -24.14
N HIS A 174 31.53 -16.97 -23.81
CA HIS A 174 31.58 -15.84 -22.90
C HIS A 174 30.84 -14.62 -23.45
N HIS A 175 31.00 -14.32 -24.74
CA HIS A 175 30.30 -13.20 -25.37
C HIS A 175 28.79 -13.41 -25.40
N GLU A 176 28.32 -14.60 -25.75
CA GLU A 176 26.90 -14.97 -25.73
C GLU A 176 26.33 -14.91 -24.29
N GLY A 177 27.08 -15.39 -23.30
CA GLY A 177 26.72 -15.28 -21.89
C GLY A 177 26.58 -13.82 -21.43
N LEU A 178 27.53 -12.96 -21.80
CA LEU A 178 27.47 -11.52 -21.51
C LEU A 178 26.28 -10.85 -22.20
N GLN A 179 26.03 -11.13 -23.49
CA GLN A 179 24.88 -10.60 -24.21
C GLN A 179 23.56 -11.01 -23.56
N THR A 180 23.46 -12.28 -23.12
CA THR A 180 22.26 -12.78 -22.44
C THR A 180 22.07 -12.09 -21.08
N ALA A 181 23.14 -11.88 -20.33
CA ALA A 181 23.09 -11.15 -19.06
C ALA A 181 22.69 -9.67 -19.26
N VAL A 182 23.22 -9.01 -20.28
CA VAL A 182 22.83 -7.63 -20.64
C VAL A 182 21.35 -7.56 -20.99
N ARG A 183 20.85 -8.44 -21.86
CA ARG A 183 19.41 -8.49 -22.20
C ARG A 183 18.54 -8.71 -20.98
N ARG A 184 18.96 -9.56 -20.04
CA ARG A 184 18.23 -9.78 -18.78
C ARG A 184 18.19 -8.50 -17.94
N LEU A 185 19.33 -7.82 -17.77
CA LEU A 185 19.42 -6.58 -16.99
C LEU A 185 18.65 -5.42 -17.64
N GLU A 186 18.62 -5.35 -18.98
CA GLU A 186 17.80 -4.38 -19.72
C GLU A 186 16.31 -4.63 -19.48
N ALA A 187 15.85 -5.88 -19.56
CA ALA A 187 14.48 -6.26 -19.26
C ALA A 187 14.11 -5.94 -17.80
N GLU A 188 14.98 -6.28 -16.84
CA GLU A 188 14.78 -5.94 -15.43
C GLU A 188 14.70 -4.43 -15.21
N ASN A 189 15.58 -3.63 -15.82
CA ASN A 189 15.51 -2.17 -15.76
C ASN A 189 14.20 -1.65 -16.34
N GLU A 190 13.75 -2.16 -17.48
CA GLU A 190 12.48 -1.74 -18.09
C GLU A 190 11.29 -2.05 -17.15
N THR A 191 11.29 -3.21 -16.49
CA THR A 191 10.25 -3.54 -15.51
C THR A 191 10.29 -2.63 -14.28
N LEU A 192 11.49 -2.31 -13.78
CA LEU A 192 11.66 -1.40 -12.64
C LEU A 192 11.24 0.02 -12.99
N GLN A 193 11.58 0.49 -14.20
CA GLN A 193 11.16 1.79 -14.72
C GLN A 193 9.63 1.88 -14.76
N LYS A 194 8.97 0.87 -15.34
CA LYS A 194 7.49 0.79 -15.38
C LYS A 194 6.89 0.81 -13.97
N ARG A 195 7.46 0.08 -13.02
CA ARG A 195 6.99 0.09 -11.62
C ARG A 195 7.16 1.47 -11.00
N LEU A 196 8.31 2.12 -11.20
CA LEU A 196 8.56 3.45 -10.69
C LEU A 196 7.55 4.46 -11.26
N ASP A 197 7.28 4.42 -12.56
CA ASP A 197 6.31 5.29 -13.22
C ASP A 197 4.89 5.07 -12.65
N THR A 198 4.51 3.80 -12.43
CA THR A 198 3.22 3.50 -11.79
C THR A 198 3.15 4.06 -10.37
N GLU A 199 4.18 3.87 -9.55
CA GLU A 199 4.22 4.39 -8.18
C GLU A 199 4.25 5.93 -8.14
N GLN A 200 4.91 6.57 -9.10
CA GLN A 200 4.88 8.03 -9.23
C GLN A 200 3.48 8.52 -9.60
N SER A 201 2.79 7.83 -10.51
CA SER A 201 1.43 8.17 -10.90
C SER A 201 0.42 7.99 -9.76
N THR A 202 0.55 6.91 -8.97
CA THR A 202 -0.32 6.66 -7.80
C THR A 202 -0.05 7.70 -6.70
N ASN A 203 1.21 8.03 -6.43
CA ASN A 203 1.55 9.09 -5.48
C ASN A 203 1.03 10.47 -5.92
N ALA A 204 1.10 10.80 -7.21
CA ALA A 204 0.52 12.03 -7.73
C ALA A 204 -0.99 12.08 -7.51
N ALA A 205 -1.70 10.99 -7.86
CA ALA A 205 -3.15 10.89 -7.63
C ALA A 205 -3.54 10.97 -6.14
N LEU A 206 -2.74 10.38 -5.24
CA LEU A 206 -2.96 10.48 -3.79
C LEU A 206 -2.75 11.91 -3.28
N ARG A 207 -1.74 12.63 -3.80
CA ARG A 207 -1.52 14.04 -3.45
C ARG A 207 -2.70 14.91 -3.91
N ASP A 208 -3.15 14.74 -5.15
CA ASP A 208 -4.32 15.45 -5.68
C ASP A 208 -5.57 15.16 -4.83
N ARG A 209 -5.75 13.91 -4.37
CA ARG A 209 -6.86 13.54 -3.49
C ARG A 209 -6.76 14.19 -2.11
N ILE A 210 -5.57 14.25 -1.53
CA ILE A 210 -5.33 14.94 -0.24
C ILE A 210 -5.65 16.44 -0.39
N ASP A 211 -5.20 17.08 -1.47
CA ASP A 211 -5.47 18.49 -1.72
C ASP A 211 -6.97 18.75 -1.91
N ALA A 212 -7.67 17.89 -2.64
CA ALA A 212 -9.13 17.96 -2.77
C ALA A 212 -9.83 17.83 -1.40
N LEU A 213 -9.44 16.84 -0.58
CA LEU A 213 -10.00 16.66 0.76
C LEU A 213 -9.70 17.86 1.68
N HIS A 214 -8.52 18.46 1.58
CA HIS A 214 -8.20 19.68 2.33
C HIS A 214 -9.06 20.87 1.91
N VAL A 215 -9.34 21.02 0.60
CA VAL A 215 -10.24 22.06 0.10
C VAL A 215 -11.67 21.81 0.58
N GLU A 216 -12.19 20.59 0.45
CA GLU A 216 -13.51 20.19 0.96
C GLU A 216 -13.63 20.44 2.47
N MET A 217 -12.61 20.05 3.24
CA MET A 217 -12.55 20.29 4.67
C MET A 217 -12.60 21.78 4.98
N ARG A 218 -11.78 22.62 4.33
CA ARG A 218 -11.83 24.09 4.51
C ARG A 218 -13.21 24.65 4.20
N GLN A 219 -13.79 24.31 3.05
CA GLN A 219 -15.12 24.77 2.65
C GLN A 219 -16.19 24.34 3.65
N SER A 220 -16.17 23.09 4.12
CA SER A 220 -17.11 22.61 5.13
C SER A 220 -16.93 23.36 6.46
N THR A 221 -15.69 23.59 6.91
CA THR A 221 -15.42 24.35 8.15
C THR A 221 -15.87 25.80 8.05
N GLU A 222 -15.65 26.45 6.90
CA GLU A 222 -16.13 27.81 6.63
C GLU A 222 -17.66 27.84 6.63
N HIS A 223 -18.30 26.86 5.99
CA HIS A 223 -19.75 26.73 5.95
C HIS A 223 -20.34 26.53 7.35
N TYR A 224 -19.78 25.61 8.16
CA TYR A 224 -20.22 25.40 9.54
C TYR A 224 -19.98 26.64 10.41
N ALA A 225 -18.83 27.30 10.28
CA ALA A 225 -18.57 28.54 11.01
C ALA A 225 -19.59 29.63 10.64
N GLN A 226 -19.97 29.73 9.37
CA GLN A 226 -20.99 30.66 8.91
C GLN A 226 -22.38 30.28 9.44
N GLN A 227 -22.78 29.01 9.39
CA GLN A 227 -24.03 28.53 9.97
C GLN A 227 -24.12 28.83 11.48
N ILE A 228 -23.04 28.61 12.24
CA ILE A 228 -22.99 28.92 13.67
C ILE A 228 -23.12 30.43 13.89
N LYS A 229 -22.41 31.26 13.12
CA LYS A 229 -22.52 32.73 13.21
C LYS A 229 -23.95 33.19 12.93
N ASP A 230 -24.58 32.67 11.88
CA ASP A 230 -25.95 33.03 11.51
C ASP A 230 -26.96 32.57 12.55
N ALA A 231 -26.80 31.36 13.11
CA ALA A 231 -27.64 30.84 14.19
C ALA A 231 -27.50 31.65 15.48
N ILE A 232 -26.28 32.07 15.85
CA ILE A 232 -26.04 32.96 17.00
C ILE A 232 -26.67 34.33 16.74
N ALA A 233 -26.49 34.91 15.56
CA ALA A 233 -27.08 36.20 15.21
C ALA A 233 -28.61 36.16 15.24
N GLU A 234 -29.23 35.08 14.77
CA GLU A 234 -30.68 34.87 14.84
C GLU A 234 -31.16 34.66 16.28
N ALA A 235 -30.44 33.86 17.09
CA ALA A 235 -30.74 33.70 18.51
C ALA A 235 -30.64 35.04 19.26
N GLU A 236 -29.60 35.84 18.98
CA GLU A 236 -29.47 37.20 19.52
C GLU A 236 -30.65 38.10 19.11
N ARG A 237 -31.08 38.05 17.85
CA ARG A 237 -32.25 38.83 17.38
C ARG A 237 -33.54 38.45 18.10
N ARG A 238 -33.73 37.18 18.47
CA ARG A 238 -34.90 36.71 19.24
C ARG A 238 -34.81 37.03 20.72
N VAL A 239 -33.63 36.85 21.32
CA VAL A 239 -33.43 37.00 22.77
C VAL A 239 -33.35 38.46 23.18
N LYS A 240 -32.75 39.36 22.39
CA LYS A 240 -32.63 40.80 22.75
C LYS A 240 -33.99 41.46 23.05
N PRO A 241 -35.03 41.34 22.21
CA PRO A 241 -36.36 41.86 22.53
C PRO A 241 -36.96 41.22 23.80
N MET A 242 -36.85 39.90 23.96
CA MET A 242 -37.35 39.20 25.14
C MET A 242 -36.64 39.65 26.43
N LEU A 243 -35.34 39.95 26.39
CA LEU A 243 -34.61 40.51 27.52
C LEU A 243 -35.07 41.92 27.86
N VAL A 244 -35.35 42.76 26.85
CA VAL A 244 -35.93 44.09 27.05
C VAL A 244 -37.33 44.00 27.65
N GLU A 245 -38.17 43.08 27.14
CA GLU A 245 -39.49 42.80 27.71
C GLU A 245 -39.38 42.31 29.15
N LEU A 246 -38.48 41.36 29.45
CA LEU A 246 -38.24 40.88 30.81
C LEU A 246 -37.80 42.00 31.75
N ASP A 247 -36.93 42.91 31.29
CA ASP A 247 -36.50 44.07 32.09
C ASP A 247 -37.65 45.04 32.35
N SER A 248 -38.49 45.30 31.34
CA SER A 248 -39.71 46.10 31.52
C SER A 248 -40.71 45.44 32.48
N LEU A 249 -40.89 44.12 32.41
CA LEU A 249 -41.70 43.34 33.34
C LEU A 249 -41.12 43.34 34.76
N ARG A 250 -39.79 43.24 34.90
CA ARG A 250 -39.11 43.36 36.20
C ARG A 250 -39.30 44.76 36.79
N SER A 251 -39.19 45.81 35.98
CA SER A 251 -39.46 47.19 36.40
C SER A 251 -40.91 47.37 36.82
N MET A 252 -41.88 46.88 36.02
CA MET A 252 -43.31 46.88 36.37
C MET A 252 -43.61 46.07 37.64
N ALA A 253 -42.97 44.91 37.82
CA ALA A 253 -43.13 44.12 39.03
C ALA A 253 -42.54 44.82 40.25
N ALA A 254 -41.40 45.51 40.10
CA ALA A 254 -40.79 46.29 41.17
C ALA A 254 -41.67 47.48 41.57
N THR A 255 -42.24 48.22 40.60
CA THR A 255 -43.18 49.31 40.89
C THR A 255 -44.48 48.81 41.50
N TYR A 256 -45.01 47.68 41.02
CA TYR A 256 -46.19 47.03 41.62
C TYR A 256 -45.92 46.59 43.06
N GLN A 257 -44.80 45.91 43.33
CA GLN A 257 -44.43 45.50 44.69
C GLN A 257 -44.18 46.70 45.61
N ALA A 258 -43.57 47.77 45.12
CA ALA A 258 -43.43 49.02 45.87
C ALA A 258 -44.81 49.64 46.17
N GLY A 259 -45.72 49.65 45.20
CA GLY A 259 -47.10 50.09 45.37
C GLY A 259 -47.88 49.24 46.38
N VAL A 260 -47.74 47.92 46.34
CA VAL A 260 -48.36 47.00 47.32
C VAL A 260 -47.80 47.26 48.73
N ARG A 261 -46.49 47.47 48.88
CA ARG A 261 -45.89 47.82 50.18
C ARG A 261 -46.38 49.16 50.70
N ASP A 262 -46.48 50.17 49.82
CA ASP A 262 -46.99 51.49 50.19
C ASP A 262 -48.49 51.42 50.56
N ASN A 263 -49.29 50.64 49.83
CA ASN A 263 -50.69 50.41 50.15
C ASN A 263 -50.86 49.62 51.45
N SER A 264 -50.06 48.58 51.67
CA SER A 264 -50.04 47.81 52.93
C SER A 264 -49.63 48.71 54.11
N ARG A 265 -48.71 49.66 53.90
CA ARG A 265 -48.33 50.65 54.91
C ARG A 265 -49.49 51.59 55.22
N LYS A 266 -50.19 52.10 54.20
CA LYS A 266 -51.41 52.92 54.38
C LYS A 266 -52.51 52.13 55.08
N GLU A 267 -52.74 50.88 54.70
CA GLU A 267 -53.70 49.98 55.37
C GLU A 267 -53.32 49.76 56.84
N PHE A 268 -52.05 49.55 57.15
CA PHE A 268 -51.58 49.44 58.52
C PHE A 268 -51.79 50.73 59.32
N ASP A 269 -51.51 51.89 58.71
CA ASP A 269 -51.77 53.20 59.32
C ASP A 269 -53.29 53.40 59.56
N PHE A 270 -54.15 52.99 58.62
CA PHE A 270 -55.61 52.99 58.80
C PHE A 270 -56.05 52.06 59.93
N ILE A 271 -55.48 50.85 60.04
CA ILE A 271 -55.75 49.93 61.14
C ILE A 271 -55.33 50.54 62.48
N GLN A 272 -54.19 51.21 62.55
CA GLN A 272 -53.77 51.92 63.77
C GLN A 272 -54.75 53.04 64.14
N GLN A 273 -55.22 53.82 63.16
CA GLN A 273 -56.23 54.86 63.40
C GLN A 273 -57.55 54.26 63.91
N LEU A 274 -57.99 53.13 63.34
CA LEU A 274 -59.16 52.37 63.80
C LEU A 274 -58.99 51.83 65.21
N ALA A 275 -57.82 51.28 65.55
CA ALA A 275 -57.50 50.83 66.91
C ALA A 275 -57.52 52.00 67.91
N ALA A 276 -56.99 53.16 67.54
CA ALA A 276 -57.05 54.38 68.36
C ALA A 276 -58.49 54.93 68.50
N ALA A 277 -59.33 54.79 67.47
CA ALA A 277 -60.75 55.11 67.56
C ALA A 277 -61.51 54.13 68.47
N LYS A 278 -61.24 52.82 68.35
CA LYS A 278 -61.80 51.78 69.22
C LYS A 278 -61.43 52.01 70.69
N ALA A 279 -60.16 52.27 70.98
CA ALA A 279 -59.72 52.57 72.35
C ALA A 279 -60.37 53.84 72.94
N ARG A 280 -60.78 54.80 72.10
CA ARG A 280 -61.59 55.95 72.55
C ARG A 280 -63.04 55.54 72.82
N GLY A 281 -63.62 54.68 71.99
CA GLY A 281 -64.93 54.07 72.23
C GLY A 281 -64.98 53.28 73.54
N ASP A 282 -64.01 52.40 73.77
CA ASP A 282 -63.93 51.58 74.99
C ASP A 282 -63.83 52.44 76.27
N ARG A 283 -63.18 53.62 76.21
CA ARG A 283 -63.16 54.57 77.33
C ARG A 283 -64.50 55.24 77.59
N LEU A 284 -65.23 55.60 76.53
CA LEU A 284 -66.58 56.18 76.66
C LEU A 284 -67.56 55.14 77.21
N ASP A 285 -67.46 53.88 76.80
CA ASP A 285 -68.25 52.77 77.34
C ASP A 285 -67.96 52.54 78.84
N ALA A 286 -66.69 52.67 79.26
CA ALA A 286 -66.34 52.58 80.69
C ALA A 286 -66.96 53.74 81.50
N GLN A 287 -66.95 54.97 80.96
CA GLN A 287 -67.59 56.12 81.60
C GLN A 287 -69.12 55.97 81.69
N LEU A 288 -69.76 55.40 80.66
CA LEU A 288 -71.20 55.12 80.68
C LEU A 288 -71.57 54.09 81.75
N ARG A 289 -70.75 53.05 81.95
CA ARG A 289 -70.97 52.07 83.03
C ARG A 289 -70.84 52.71 84.41
N GLU A 290 -69.81 53.54 84.62
CA GLU A 290 -69.61 54.24 85.88
C GLU A 290 -70.77 55.19 86.22
N GLN A 291 -71.31 55.91 85.23
CA GLN A 291 -72.50 56.74 85.43
C GLN A 291 -73.78 55.92 85.67
N SER A 292 -73.91 54.73 85.07
CA SER A 292 -75.05 53.85 85.30
C SER A 292 -75.05 53.27 86.73
N ASP A 293 -73.87 52.85 87.22
CA ASP A 293 -73.72 52.33 88.58
C ASP A 293 -74.06 53.42 89.63
N GLU A 294 -73.79 54.69 89.33
CA GLU A 294 -74.14 55.83 90.18
C GLU A 294 -75.67 56.09 90.23
N ILE A 295 -76.38 55.89 89.12
CA ILE A 295 -77.85 55.97 89.06
C ILE A 295 -78.50 54.84 89.86
N ASP A 296 -77.98 53.61 89.78
CA ASP A 296 -78.52 52.47 90.53
C ASP A 296 -78.37 52.68 92.04
N ARG A 297 -77.28 53.30 92.49
CA ARG A 297 -77.06 53.65 93.90
C ARG A 297 -78.07 54.67 94.42
N LEU A 298 -78.35 55.73 93.67
CA LEU A 298 -79.36 56.73 94.02
C LEU A 298 -80.80 56.17 94.06
N THR A 299 -81.06 55.15 93.24
CA THR A 299 -82.36 54.46 93.20
C THR A 299 -82.58 53.59 94.44
N GLN A 300 -81.52 53.00 95.01
CA GLN A 300 -81.63 52.23 96.25
C GLN A 300 -81.87 53.12 97.49
N GLU A 301 -81.31 54.33 97.54
CA GLU A 301 -81.51 55.28 98.64
C GLU A 301 -82.98 55.80 98.72
N THR A 302 -83.66 55.93 97.58
CA THR A 302 -85.07 56.36 97.54
C THR A 302 -86.05 55.27 97.98
N VAL A 303 -85.77 54.00 97.71
CA VAL A 303 -86.60 52.86 98.14
C VAL A 303 -86.56 52.68 99.66
N GLN A 304 -85.42 52.93 100.33
CA GLN A 304 -85.32 52.81 101.80
C GLN A 304 -86.12 53.87 102.56
N LEU A 305 -86.31 55.07 102.01
CA LEU A 305 -87.03 56.17 102.68
C LEU A 305 -88.56 55.99 102.68
N HIS A 306 -89.13 55.21 101.75
CA HIS A 306 -90.58 54.97 101.70
C HIS A 306 -91.11 53.89 102.66
N ALA A 307 -90.25 53.05 103.24
CA ALA A 307 -90.68 51.93 104.07
C ALA A 307 -91.11 52.28 105.51
N GLN A 308 -91.00 53.55 105.96
CA GLN A 308 -91.11 53.91 107.38
C GLN A 308 -92.41 54.67 107.79
N GLN A 309 -93.46 54.75 106.96
CA GLN A 309 -94.64 55.59 107.26
C GLN A 309 -96.04 54.96 107.01
N GLY A 310 -96.32 53.73 107.48
CA GLY A 310 -97.67 53.11 107.44
C GLY A 310 -98.11 52.47 108.78
N ILE A 311 -99.42 52.50 109.09
CA ILE A 311 -100.04 52.07 110.37
C ILE A 311 -99.85 50.56 110.66
N ASP A 312 -99.62 50.22 111.94
CA ASP A 312 -99.23 48.90 112.45
C ASP A 312 -100.38 47.87 112.45
N ALA A 313 -100.06 46.63 112.03
CA ALA A 313 -101.00 45.56 111.69
C ALA A 313 -101.86 45.06 112.86
N ASN A 314 -101.38 45.22 114.10
CA ASN A 314 -102.11 44.78 115.30
C ASN A 314 -103.35 45.64 115.61
N VAL A 315 -103.32 46.93 115.23
CA VAL A 315 -104.46 47.83 115.43
C VAL A 315 -105.58 47.53 114.42
N GLY A 316 -105.21 47.17 113.19
CA GLY A 316 -106.17 46.75 112.15
C GLY A 316 -106.96 45.49 112.52
N GLY A 317 -106.30 44.48 113.11
CA GLY A 317 -106.96 43.25 113.55
C GLY A 317 -107.96 43.43 114.71
N LEU A 318 -107.66 44.34 115.64
CA LEU A 318 -108.55 44.61 116.78
C LEU A 318 -109.89 45.25 116.31
N LEU A 319 -109.80 46.20 115.37
CA LEU A 319 -110.97 46.88 114.79
C LEU A 319 -111.89 45.90 114.03
N TRP A 320 -111.32 44.93 113.31
CA TRP A 320 -112.08 43.87 112.64
C TRP A 320 -112.85 42.97 113.63
N SER A 321 -112.24 42.59 114.76
CA SER A 321 -112.89 41.75 115.77
C SER A 321 -114.08 42.44 116.45
N LEU A 322 -113.98 43.76 116.68
CA LEU A 322 -115.05 44.54 117.31
C LEU A 322 -116.22 44.77 116.35
N ALA A 323 -115.94 44.95 115.07
CA ALA A 323 -116.95 45.10 114.03
C ALA A 323 -117.76 43.79 113.85
N SER A 324 -117.08 42.66 113.66
CA SER A 324 -117.73 41.36 113.42
C SER A 324 -118.57 40.84 114.60
N ALA A 325 -118.27 41.28 115.83
CA ALA A 325 -119.06 40.96 117.02
C ALA A 325 -120.30 41.87 117.24
N GLY A 326 -120.61 42.77 116.29
CA GLY A 326 -121.77 43.68 116.36
C GLY A 326 -121.67 44.78 117.42
N ARG A 327 -120.45 45.07 117.91
CA ARG A 327 -120.23 46.01 119.02
C ARG A 327 -119.90 47.44 118.58
N LEU A 328 -119.74 47.69 117.28
CA LEU A 328 -119.54 49.02 116.73
C LEU A 328 -120.85 49.54 116.16
N SER A 329 -121.23 50.75 116.55
CA SER A 329 -122.39 51.44 115.99
C SER A 329 -122.10 51.95 114.57
N ALA A 330 -123.14 52.15 113.76
CA ALA A 330 -122.99 52.65 112.38
C ALA A 330 -122.22 53.99 112.31
N GLY A 331 -122.31 54.83 113.34
CA GLY A 331 -121.57 56.10 113.40
C GLY A 331 -120.07 55.96 113.69
N GLU A 332 -119.64 54.85 114.30
CA GLU A 332 -118.22 54.57 114.60
C GLU A 332 -117.50 53.97 113.40
N LEU A 333 -118.19 53.12 112.62
CA LEU A 333 -117.65 52.56 111.38
C LEU A 333 -117.37 53.65 110.33
N ALA A 334 -118.24 54.66 110.21
CA ALA A 334 -118.04 55.78 109.31
C ALA A 334 -116.80 56.64 109.65
N ARG A 335 -116.34 56.69 110.90
CA ARG A 335 -115.14 57.44 111.31
C ARG A 335 -113.83 56.71 111.03
N ILE A 336 -113.85 55.38 111.06
CA ILE A 336 -112.68 54.56 110.71
C ILE A 336 -112.42 54.64 109.20
N GLY A 337 -113.49 54.77 108.40
CA GLY A 337 -113.39 54.93 106.95
C GLY A 337 -112.57 53.81 106.33
N THR A 338 -111.73 54.16 105.34
CA THR A 338 -110.90 53.20 104.59
C THR A 338 -109.57 52.86 105.25
N ALA A 339 -109.24 53.45 106.40
CA ALA A 339 -107.95 53.30 107.05
C ALA A 339 -107.67 51.86 107.53
N ALA A 340 -108.70 51.05 107.74
CA ALA A 340 -108.59 49.65 108.14
C ALA A 340 -108.85 48.64 107.00
N ASP A 341 -109.20 49.10 105.79
CA ASP A 341 -109.71 48.23 104.71
C ASP A 341 -108.69 47.22 104.17
N GLY A 342 -107.39 47.52 104.29
CA GLY A 342 -106.30 46.60 103.94
C GLY A 342 -106.21 45.38 104.88
N HIS A 343 -106.88 45.44 106.04
CA HIS A 343 -106.86 44.38 107.06
C HIS A 343 -108.22 43.68 107.22
N VAL A 344 -109.20 44.02 106.38
CA VAL A 344 -110.54 43.42 106.39
C VAL A 344 -110.58 42.19 105.49
N ALA A 345 -110.85 41.03 106.09
CA ALA A 345 -111.08 39.80 105.35
C ALA A 345 -112.54 39.71 104.89
N LEU A 346 -112.75 39.37 103.62
CA LEU A 346 -114.09 39.11 103.09
C LEU A 346 -114.57 37.74 103.59
N PRO A 347 -115.87 37.58 103.93
CA PRO A 347 -116.40 36.29 104.32
C PRO A 347 -116.39 35.36 103.10
N LEU A 348 -115.86 34.14 103.28
CA LEU A 348 -115.73 33.17 102.19
C LEU A 348 -117.09 32.61 101.72
N HIS A 349 -118.10 32.61 102.60
CA HIS A 349 -119.43 32.08 102.30
C HIS A 349 -120.53 33.03 102.77
N CYS A 350 -121.64 33.05 102.04
CA CYS A 350 -122.79 33.87 102.33
C CYS A 350 -123.52 33.30 103.57
N PRO A 351 -123.74 34.11 104.62
CA PRO A 351 -124.38 33.64 105.84
C PRO A 351 -125.84 33.22 105.68
N LYS A 352 -126.49 33.56 104.54
CA LYS A 352 -127.91 33.25 104.27
C LYS A 352 -128.14 31.93 103.54
N CYS A 353 -127.33 31.60 102.52
CA CYS A 353 -127.48 30.36 101.73
C CYS A 353 -126.36 29.34 101.93
N SER A 354 -125.31 29.67 102.69
CA SER A 354 -124.13 28.84 103.00
C SER A 354 -123.29 28.32 101.82
N GLU A 355 -123.80 28.34 100.57
CA GLU A 355 -123.06 27.89 99.38
C GLU A 355 -122.50 29.03 98.52
N GLY A 356 -123.13 30.21 98.51
CA GLY A 356 -122.68 31.33 97.66
C GLY A 356 -121.48 32.08 98.22
N GLU A 357 -120.47 32.38 97.39
CA GLU A 357 -119.33 33.24 97.75
C GLU A 357 -119.70 34.71 97.51
N PRO A 358 -119.64 35.59 98.53
CA PRO A 358 -120.08 36.97 98.38
C PRO A 358 -118.99 37.83 97.71
N GLU A 359 -119.38 38.54 96.66
CA GLU A 359 -118.49 39.41 95.90
C GLU A 359 -118.60 40.86 96.41
N LEU A 360 -117.44 41.47 96.66
CA LEU A 360 -117.34 42.89 97.02
C LEU A 360 -117.23 43.71 95.73
N SER A 361 -118.27 44.51 95.46
CA SER A 361 -118.26 45.51 94.41
C SER A 361 -118.00 46.89 95.00
N GLN A 362 -117.32 47.75 94.25
CA GLN A 362 -117.13 49.15 94.63
C GLN A 362 -117.73 50.03 93.53
N VAL A 363 -118.82 50.72 93.84
CA VAL A 363 -119.57 51.59 92.92
C VAL A 363 -119.73 52.97 93.56
N ASP A 364 -119.32 54.02 92.86
CA ASP A 364 -119.33 55.42 93.33
C ASP A 364 -118.67 55.64 94.71
N HIS A 365 -117.45 55.09 94.87
CA HIS A 365 -116.66 55.16 96.11
C HIS A 365 -117.33 54.53 97.35
N ARG A 366 -118.41 53.78 97.15
CA ARG A 366 -119.05 52.97 98.17
C ARG A 366 -118.82 51.50 97.90
N TYR A 367 -118.73 50.73 98.98
CA TYR A 367 -118.47 49.31 98.98
C TYR A 367 -119.78 48.58 99.24
N GLU A 368 -120.10 47.59 98.41
CA GLU A 368 -121.29 46.77 98.54
C GLU A 368 -120.92 45.30 98.38
N LEU A 369 -121.38 44.48 99.32
CA LEU A 369 -121.24 43.03 99.26
C LEU A 369 -122.54 42.39 98.81
N PHE A 370 -122.44 41.61 97.74
CA PHE A 370 -123.57 40.95 97.10
C PHE A 370 -123.30 39.46 96.93
N CYS A 371 -124.28 38.63 97.27
CA CYS A 371 -124.25 37.20 96.98
C CYS A 371 -125.11 36.88 95.75
N PRO A 372 -124.52 36.42 94.63
CA PRO A 372 -125.26 36.14 93.41
C PRO A 372 -126.23 34.97 93.52
N GLU A 373 -125.96 33.99 94.39
CA GLU A 373 -126.76 32.77 94.53
C GLU A 373 -128.14 32.98 95.22
N CYS A 374 -128.26 33.93 96.16
CA CYS A 374 -129.48 34.14 96.95
C CYS A 374 -129.96 35.59 97.02
N GLU A 375 -129.36 36.46 96.20
CA GLU A 375 -129.64 37.90 96.08
C GLU A 375 -129.56 38.67 97.42
N HIS A 376 -128.78 38.17 98.38
CA HIS A 376 -128.53 38.87 99.65
C HIS A 376 -127.48 39.98 99.45
N THR A 377 -127.75 41.19 99.93
CA THR A 377 -126.84 42.33 99.85
C THR A 377 -126.69 43.03 101.20
N SER A 378 -125.50 43.60 101.46
CA SER A 378 -125.24 44.52 102.56
C SER A 378 -125.84 45.92 102.35
N GLY A 379 -126.20 46.23 101.10
CA GLY A 379 -126.34 47.60 100.62
C GLY A 379 -125.01 48.36 100.57
N PRO A 380 -124.96 49.54 99.95
CA PRO A 380 -123.75 50.36 99.84
C PRO A 380 -123.33 50.96 101.19
N GLY A 381 -122.07 50.78 101.57
CA GLY A 381 -121.39 51.37 102.73
C GLY A 381 -120.15 52.19 102.34
N ASP A 382 -119.64 53.05 103.22
CA ASP A 382 -118.56 53.99 102.89
C ASP A 382 -117.15 53.39 103.08
N SER A 383 -117.03 52.19 103.65
CA SER A 383 -115.76 51.43 103.74
C SER A 383 -115.95 49.93 103.56
N ARG A 384 -114.87 49.22 103.22
CA ARG A 384 -114.90 47.76 103.08
C ARG A 384 -115.27 47.09 104.40
N LEU A 385 -114.73 47.58 105.52
CA LEU A 385 -115.08 47.12 106.86
C LEU A 385 -116.59 47.20 107.10
N GLU A 386 -117.20 48.34 106.75
CA GLU A 386 -118.62 48.59 106.98
C GLU A 386 -119.51 47.68 106.13
N ALA A 387 -119.20 47.53 104.84
CA ALA A 387 -119.95 46.67 103.92
C ALA A 387 -119.99 45.22 104.41
N VAL A 388 -118.86 44.69 104.87
CA VAL A 388 -118.78 43.31 105.37
C VAL A 388 -119.59 43.14 106.65
N THR A 389 -119.50 44.10 107.56
CA THR A 389 -120.17 43.99 108.88
C THR A 389 -121.69 43.98 108.72
N ARG A 390 -122.23 44.82 107.80
CA ARG A 390 -123.66 44.82 107.46
C ARG A 390 -124.09 43.52 106.79
N PHE A 391 -123.27 43.00 105.88
CA PHE A 391 -123.54 41.74 105.18
C PHE A 391 -123.75 40.56 106.13
N ILE A 392 -122.95 40.49 107.20
CA ILE A 392 -123.04 39.40 108.18
C ILE A 392 -124.24 39.60 109.11
N SER A 393 -124.51 40.83 109.54
CA SER A 393 -125.57 41.11 110.53
C SER A 393 -126.98 40.93 109.97
N ALA A 394 -127.23 41.24 108.70
CA ALA A 394 -128.55 41.16 108.07
C ALA A 394 -129.10 39.72 107.92
N ALA A 395 -128.25 38.70 108.05
CA ALA A 395 -128.67 37.29 108.01
C ALA A 395 -129.24 36.78 109.35
N ILE A 396 -128.93 37.43 110.48
CA ILE A 396 -129.30 36.94 111.82
C ILE A 396 -130.78 37.20 112.15
N ASP A 397 -131.39 38.24 111.58
CA ASP A 397 -132.79 38.63 111.86
C ASP A 397 -133.86 37.83 111.08
N THR A 398 -133.49 36.95 110.15
CA THR A 398 -134.46 36.17 109.32
C THR A 398 -134.70 34.73 109.79
N SER A 399 -134.18 34.34 110.96
CA SER A 399 -134.32 32.98 111.54
C SER A 399 -135.39 32.84 112.64
N ALA A 400 -136.34 33.79 112.77
CA ALA A 400 -137.39 33.79 113.80
C ALA A 400 -138.83 33.71 113.25
N ALA A 401 -139.08 32.85 112.27
CA ALA A 401 -140.38 32.25 111.99
C ALA A 401 -140.22 30.76 111.64
#